data_AF-A0A433T8B5-F1
#
_entry.id   AF-A0A433T8B5-F1
#
_cell.length_a   1.000
_cell.length_b   1.000
_cell.length_c   1.000
_cell.angle_alpha   90.00
_cell.angle_beta   90.00
_cell.angle_gamma   90.00
#
_symmetry.space_group_name_H-M   'P 1'
#
loop_
_entity.id
_entity.type
_entity.pdbx_description
1 polymer ?
#
loop_
_entity_poly.entity_id
_entity_poly.type
_entity_poly.pdbx_seq_one_letter_code
_entity_poly.pdbx_strand_id
1 'polypeptide(L)'
;MALARAVQGVYIVAAKRTAFGTFGGKLKNVSSTDLGLYASQAALQAAKVSPEAVNSIVFGNVISSSTVDGIYASRHIGLKCGIPIGVPALTVNRLCGSGFQAIVTGAQEIELGLSDIVLAGGIENMSQTPYAVRNIRFGTRLGEGLKVSIDIIILECHNNENIRSYSYIYSY
;
A
#
# COMPACT_ATOMS: atom_id res chain seq x y z
N MET A 1 6.65 39.71 -5.20
CA MET A 1 5.44 39.51 -4.34
C MET A 1 5.50 38.09 -3.82
N ALA A 2 6.04 37.89 -2.61
CA ALA A 2 6.12 36.56 -2.01
C ALA A 2 4.73 36.19 -1.47
N LEU A 3 4.02 35.32 -2.18
CA LEU A 3 2.88 34.60 -1.61
C LEU A 3 3.47 33.70 -0.52
N ALA A 4 3.46 34.17 0.72
CA ALA A 4 3.64 33.30 1.87
C ALA A 4 2.52 32.26 1.79
N ARG A 5 2.86 31.07 1.29
CA ARG A 5 1.96 29.92 1.22
C ARG A 5 1.49 29.67 2.64
N ALA A 6 0.24 29.99 2.96
CA ALA A 6 -0.38 29.57 4.20
C ALA A 6 -0.53 28.05 4.11
N VAL A 7 0.54 27.33 4.42
CA VAL A 7 0.53 25.88 4.52
C VAL A 7 -0.41 25.56 5.68
N GLN A 8 -1.50 24.86 5.40
CA GLN A 8 -2.38 24.39 6.47
C GLN A 8 -1.57 23.50 7.42
N GLY A 9 -1.75 23.68 8.73
CA GLY A 9 -1.11 22.81 9.70
C GLY A 9 -1.67 21.40 9.57
N VAL A 10 -0.82 20.42 9.26
CA VAL A 10 -1.19 19.00 9.21
C VAL A 10 -0.79 18.33 10.51
N TYR A 11 -1.73 17.64 11.16
CA TYR A 11 -1.51 17.02 12.47
C TYR A 11 -1.80 15.52 12.43
N ILE A 12 -0.98 14.74 13.12
CA ILE A 12 -1.22 13.30 13.34
C ILE A 12 -2.04 13.16 14.62
N VAL A 13 -3.33 12.84 14.47
CA VAL A 13 -4.27 12.72 15.60
C VAL A 13 -4.25 11.33 16.27
N ALA A 14 -3.79 10.30 15.56
CA ALA A 14 -3.50 8.97 16.11
C ALA A 14 -2.52 8.20 15.23
N ALA A 15 -1.79 7.27 15.83
CA ALA A 15 -0.93 6.31 15.14
C ALA A 15 -1.01 4.94 15.82
N LYS A 16 -1.31 3.90 15.05
CA LYS A 16 -1.37 2.51 15.52
C LYS A 16 -0.75 1.58 14.48
N ARG A 17 -0.28 0.43 14.95
CA ARG A 17 0.33 -0.62 14.12
C ARG A 17 0.01 -2.00 14.69
N THR A 18 0.01 -3.02 13.84
CA THR A 18 -0.09 -4.43 14.26
C THR A 18 1.26 -4.96 14.74
N ALA A 19 1.26 -6.11 15.42
CA ALA A 19 2.49 -6.84 15.69
C ALA A 19 3.20 -7.20 14.37
N PHE A 20 4.53 -7.18 14.35
CA PHE A 20 5.28 -7.71 13.22
C PHE A 20 5.42 -9.22 13.36
N GLY A 21 4.99 -9.93 12.32
CA GLY A 21 5.16 -11.37 12.21
C GLY A 21 6.50 -11.73 11.61
N THR A 22 7.03 -12.90 11.96
CA THR A 22 8.12 -13.53 11.22
C THR A 22 7.57 -14.20 9.96
N PHE A 23 8.43 -14.36 8.94
CA PHE A 23 8.05 -15.10 7.72
C PHE A 23 7.57 -16.52 8.05
N GLY A 24 6.40 -16.90 7.55
CA GLY A 24 5.77 -18.19 7.86
C GLY A 24 5.32 -18.35 9.33
N GLY A 25 5.30 -17.26 10.10
CA GLY A 25 4.96 -17.25 11.52
C GLY A 25 3.47 -17.12 11.82
N LYS A 26 3.14 -16.51 12.96
CA LYS A 26 1.77 -16.44 13.51
C LYS A 26 0.77 -15.69 12.63
N LEU A 27 1.23 -14.73 11.83
CA LEU A 27 0.38 -13.88 10.99
C LEU A 27 0.25 -14.38 9.54
N LYS A 28 0.82 -15.54 9.19
CA LYS A 28 0.81 -16.05 7.81
C LYS A 28 -0.59 -16.26 7.21
N ASN A 29 -1.58 -16.50 8.07
CA ASN A 29 -2.97 -16.75 7.68
C ASN A 29 -3.86 -15.50 7.78
N VAL A 30 -3.30 -14.33 8.13
CA VAL A 30 -4.05 -13.07 8.24
C VAL A 30 -3.76 -12.24 6.99
N SER A 31 -4.78 -11.82 6.24
CA SER A 31 -4.56 -11.04 5.03
C SER A 31 -3.93 -9.67 5.34
N SER A 32 -3.16 -9.12 4.40
CA SER A 32 -2.63 -7.75 4.48
C SER A 32 -3.74 -6.72 4.70
N THR A 33 -4.89 -6.89 4.05
CA THR A 33 -6.10 -6.07 4.26
C THR A 33 -6.59 -6.15 5.70
N ASP A 34 -6.68 -7.35 6.30
CA ASP A 34 -7.16 -7.48 7.68
C ASP A 34 -6.16 -6.92 8.69
N LEU A 35 -4.85 -7.04 8.43
CA LEU A 35 -3.83 -6.35 9.22
C LEU A 35 -4.02 -4.82 9.15
N GLY A 36 -4.31 -4.29 7.96
CA GLY A 36 -4.67 -2.89 7.75
C GLY A 36 -5.94 -2.49 8.49
N LEU A 37 -6.98 -3.32 8.43
CA LEU A 37 -8.24 -3.13 9.14
C LEU A 37 -8.01 -2.97 10.65
N TYR A 38 -7.30 -3.92 11.26
CA TYR A 38 -7.06 -3.89 12.71
C TYR A 38 -6.28 -2.64 13.14
N ALA A 39 -5.26 -2.25 12.37
CA ALA A 39 -4.52 -1.02 12.63
C ALA A 39 -5.40 0.23 12.48
N SER A 40 -6.24 0.26 11.44
CA SER A 40 -7.09 1.41 11.10
C SER A 40 -8.21 1.61 12.11
N GLN A 41 -8.91 0.54 12.50
CA GLN A 41 -9.93 0.59 13.56
C GLN A 41 -9.32 1.08 14.88
N ALA A 42 -8.16 0.56 15.27
CA ALA A 42 -7.46 1.01 16.47
C ALA A 42 -7.06 2.50 16.38
N ALA A 43 -6.67 2.98 15.20
CA ALA A 43 -6.29 4.38 14.98
C ALA A 43 -7.51 5.31 15.05
N LEU A 44 -8.59 4.98 14.35
CA LEU A 44 -9.84 5.74 14.38
C LEU A 44 -10.43 5.82 15.80
N GLN A 45 -10.42 4.69 16.51
CA GLN A 45 -10.87 4.63 17.91
C GLN A 45 -9.99 5.49 18.83
N ALA A 46 -8.66 5.43 18.68
CA ALA A 46 -7.75 6.23 19.49
C ALA A 46 -7.86 7.74 19.22
N ALA A 47 -8.11 8.12 17.96
CA ALA A 47 -8.35 9.50 17.55
C ALA A 47 -9.75 10.00 17.94
N LYS A 48 -10.67 9.10 18.33
CA LYS A 48 -12.11 9.38 18.48
C LYS A 48 -12.73 9.99 17.21
N VAL A 49 -12.27 9.52 16.05
CA VAL A 49 -12.74 9.97 14.73
C VAL A 49 -13.80 8.99 14.22
N SER A 50 -14.97 9.52 13.86
CA SER A 50 -16.02 8.73 13.22
C SER A 50 -15.60 8.35 11.79
N PRO A 51 -15.88 7.12 11.31
CA PRO A 51 -15.56 6.72 9.93
C PRO A 51 -16.14 7.67 8.86
N GLU A 52 -17.28 8.30 9.12
CA GLU A 52 -17.97 9.24 8.23
C GLU A 52 -17.22 10.57 8.07
N ALA A 53 -16.32 10.90 9.00
CA ALA A 53 -15.53 12.11 8.94
C ALA A 53 -14.29 11.97 8.04
N VAL A 54 -13.93 10.75 7.65
CA VAL A 54 -12.78 10.49 6.77
C VAL A 54 -13.12 10.86 5.33
N ASN A 55 -12.30 11.72 4.72
CA ASN A 55 -12.51 12.20 3.35
C ASN A 55 -11.70 11.42 2.31
N SER A 56 -10.61 10.77 2.72
CA SER A 56 -9.73 10.02 1.83
C SER A 56 -9.00 8.90 2.58
N ILE A 57 -8.65 7.84 1.85
CA ILE A 57 -7.91 6.69 2.36
C ILE A 57 -6.68 6.50 1.48
N VAL A 58 -5.49 6.45 2.07
CA VAL A 58 -4.24 6.23 1.34
C VAL A 58 -3.44 5.13 2.02
N PHE A 59 -3.17 4.03 1.33
CA PHE A 59 -2.38 2.93 1.88
C PHE A 59 -1.22 2.54 0.99
N GLY A 60 -0.07 2.34 1.61
CA GLY A 60 1.09 1.73 0.97
C GLY A 60 0.96 0.21 0.87
N ASN A 61 1.14 -0.36 -0.31
CA ASN A 61 1.27 -1.82 -0.48
C ASN A 61 2.22 -2.13 -1.65
N VAL A 62 3.21 -2.99 -1.42
CA VAL A 62 4.23 -3.28 -2.43
C VAL A 62 3.84 -4.50 -3.25
N ILE A 63 3.47 -5.60 -2.59
CA ILE A 63 3.15 -6.86 -3.26
C ILE A 63 1.64 -7.03 -3.32
N SER A 64 0.98 -6.34 -4.26
CA SER A 64 -0.48 -6.38 -4.41
C SER A 64 -1.02 -7.78 -4.73
N SER A 65 -0.21 -8.64 -5.34
CA SER A 65 -0.55 -10.05 -5.59
C SER A 65 -0.55 -10.93 -4.33
N SER A 66 0.09 -10.49 -3.23
CA SER A 66 0.01 -11.17 -1.93
C SER A 66 -1.28 -10.90 -1.17
N THR A 67 -2.00 -9.86 -1.57
CA THR A 67 -3.25 -9.45 -0.94
C THR A 67 -4.41 -10.24 -1.53
N VAL A 68 -5.24 -10.85 -0.68
CA VAL A 68 -6.45 -11.58 -1.10
C VAL A 68 -7.41 -10.68 -1.90
N ASP A 69 -7.45 -9.41 -1.54
CA ASP A 69 -8.28 -8.38 -2.19
C ASP A 69 -7.61 -7.72 -3.41
N GLY A 70 -6.42 -8.21 -3.80
CA GLY A 70 -5.63 -7.72 -4.91
C GLY A 70 -5.38 -6.21 -4.83
N ILE A 71 -5.68 -5.51 -5.93
CA ILE A 71 -5.46 -4.07 -6.09
C ILE A 71 -6.41 -3.19 -5.25
N TYR A 72 -7.48 -3.77 -4.69
CA TYR A 72 -8.51 -3.05 -3.94
C TYR A 72 -8.27 -3.02 -2.42
N ALA A 73 -7.09 -3.44 -1.95
CA ALA A 73 -6.77 -3.55 -0.52
C ALA A 73 -7.10 -2.29 0.29
N SER A 74 -6.60 -1.11 -0.13
CA SER A 74 -6.86 0.19 0.50
C SER A 74 -8.35 0.50 0.60
N ARG A 75 -9.09 0.14 -0.45
CA ARG A 75 -10.53 0.33 -0.51
C ARG A 75 -11.28 -0.61 0.43
N HIS A 76 -10.91 -1.88 0.45
CA HIS A 76 -11.53 -2.88 1.33
C HIS A 76 -11.24 -2.58 2.80
N ILE A 77 -10.06 -2.07 3.14
CA ILE A 77 -9.75 -1.58 4.50
C ILE A 77 -10.76 -0.51 4.92
N GLY A 78 -10.96 0.52 4.09
CA GLY A 78 -11.89 1.60 4.38
C GLY A 78 -13.32 1.12 4.59
N LEU A 79 -13.83 0.29 3.67
CA LEU A 79 -15.18 -0.27 3.76
C LEU A 79 -15.34 -1.14 5.02
N LYS A 80 -14.36 -1.99 5.35
CA LYS A 80 -14.37 -2.81 6.58
C LYS A 80 -14.27 -1.96 7.86
N CYS A 81 -13.71 -0.74 7.78
CA CYS A 81 -13.70 0.23 8.89
C CYS A 81 -15.03 1.00 9.04
N GLY A 82 -16.00 0.80 8.14
CA GLY A 82 -17.25 1.55 8.11
C GLY A 82 -17.14 2.92 7.42
N ILE A 83 -16.04 3.21 6.71
CA ILE A 83 -15.89 4.47 5.97
C ILE A 83 -16.89 4.46 4.79
N PRO A 84 -17.61 5.56 4.52
CA PRO A 84 -18.64 5.61 3.49
C PRO A 84 -18.15 5.22 2.10
N ILE A 85 -19.06 4.62 1.31
CA ILE A 85 -18.77 4.18 -0.05
C ILE A 85 -18.38 5.35 -0.99
N GLY A 86 -18.78 6.59 -0.70
CA GLY A 86 -18.39 7.74 -1.50
C GLY A 86 -16.91 8.15 -1.36
N VAL A 87 -16.24 7.71 -0.30
CA VAL A 87 -14.87 8.14 0.04
C VAL A 87 -13.85 7.47 -0.89
N PRO A 88 -12.98 8.22 -1.59
CA PRO A 88 -11.95 7.64 -2.45
C PRO A 88 -10.89 6.87 -1.63
N ALA A 89 -10.27 5.88 -2.27
CA ALA A 89 -9.16 5.14 -1.69
C ALA A 89 -8.03 4.96 -2.72
N LEU A 90 -6.79 5.23 -2.30
CA LEU A 90 -5.60 5.14 -3.13
C LEU A 90 -4.62 4.14 -2.54
N THR A 91 -4.12 3.24 -3.38
CA THR A 91 -2.98 2.36 -3.06
C THR A 91 -1.73 2.95 -3.69
N VAL A 92 -0.72 3.25 -2.88
CA VAL A 92 0.59 3.75 -3.36
C VAL A 92 1.66 2.67 -3.23
N ASN A 93 2.57 2.62 -4.20
CA ASN A 93 3.73 1.72 -4.15
C ASN A 93 5.02 2.53 -4.39
N ARG A 94 5.78 2.70 -3.31
CA ARG A 94 7.14 3.27 -3.29
C ARG A 94 8.08 2.33 -2.52
N LEU A 95 7.98 1.03 -2.79
CA LEU A 95 8.74 -0.03 -2.11
C LEU A 95 8.67 0.13 -0.58
N CYS A 96 9.79 0.02 0.14
CA CYS A 96 9.87 0.18 1.59
C CYS A 96 9.34 1.54 2.08
N GLY A 97 9.31 2.55 1.21
CA GLY A 97 8.79 3.87 1.50
C GLY A 97 7.27 4.02 1.33
N SER A 98 6.53 2.99 0.94
CA SER A 98 5.10 3.10 0.60
C SER A 98 4.23 3.61 1.75
N GLY A 99 4.50 3.18 2.99
CA GLY A 99 3.77 3.67 4.16
C GLY A 99 4.01 5.15 4.44
N PHE A 100 5.27 5.61 4.30
CA PHE A 100 5.59 7.03 4.42
C PHE A 100 5.02 7.85 3.25
N GLN A 101 5.04 7.29 2.04
CA GLN A 101 4.44 7.92 0.87
C GLN A 101 2.94 8.14 1.05
N ALA A 102 2.23 7.19 1.69
CA ALA A 102 0.82 7.36 1.99
C ALA A 102 0.57 8.56 2.92
N ILE A 103 1.41 8.74 3.94
CA ILE A 103 1.35 9.90 4.85
C ILE A 103 1.63 11.20 4.08
N VAL A 104 2.65 11.21 3.22
CA VAL A 104 2.99 12.38 2.39
C VAL A 104 1.82 12.75 1.47
N THR A 105 1.22 11.77 0.80
CA THR A 105 0.07 12.00 -0.08
C THR A 105 -1.15 12.52 0.70
N GLY A 106 -1.45 11.94 1.87
CA GLY A 106 -2.53 12.45 2.71
C GLY A 106 -2.29 13.87 3.23
N ALA A 107 -1.05 14.19 3.62
CA ALA A 107 -0.68 15.56 3.99
C ALA A 107 -0.84 16.54 2.82
N GLN A 108 -0.46 16.14 1.62
CA GLN A 108 -0.65 16.94 0.40
C GLN A 108 -2.14 17.17 0.10
N GLU A 109 -3.00 16.16 0.28
CA GLU A 109 -4.45 16.33 0.10
C GLU A 109 -5.02 17.36 1.08
N ILE A 110 -4.55 17.37 2.34
CA ILE A 110 -4.95 18.36 3.35
C ILE A 110 -4.41 19.75 3.01
N GLU A 111 -3.12 19.86 2.67
CA GLU A 111 -2.51 21.14 2.30
C GLU A 111 -3.18 21.80 1.08
N LEU A 112 -3.68 20.99 0.14
CA LEU A 112 -4.36 21.44 -1.06
C LEU A 112 -5.87 21.71 -0.84
N GLY A 113 -6.39 21.45 0.37
CA GLY A 113 -7.81 21.61 0.70
C GLY A 113 -8.72 20.58 0.03
N LEU A 114 -8.19 19.41 -0.34
CA LEU A 114 -8.94 18.31 -0.95
C LEU A 114 -9.55 17.36 0.10
N SER A 115 -9.04 17.37 1.33
CA SER A 115 -9.50 16.52 2.42
C SER A 115 -9.19 17.18 3.76
N ASP A 116 -10.05 16.99 4.77
CA ASP A 116 -9.80 17.45 6.13
C ASP A 116 -9.22 16.32 6.99
N ILE A 117 -9.68 15.09 6.77
CA ILE A 117 -9.22 13.89 7.48
C ILE A 117 -8.87 12.79 6.47
N VAL A 118 -7.63 12.33 6.52
CA VAL A 118 -7.12 11.26 5.68
C VAL A 118 -6.69 10.06 6.54
N LEU A 119 -7.21 8.88 6.22
CA LEU A 119 -6.72 7.63 6.79
C LEU A 119 -5.50 7.17 5.98
N ALA A 120 -4.30 7.45 6.48
CA ALA A 120 -3.04 7.09 5.86
C ALA A 120 -2.37 5.90 6.56
N GLY A 121 -1.80 4.94 5.80
CA GLY A 121 -1.12 3.79 6.39
C GLY A 121 -0.31 2.95 5.41
N GLY A 122 0.10 1.77 5.86
CA GLY A 122 0.81 0.79 5.03
C GLY A 122 0.46 -0.63 5.45
N ILE A 123 0.38 -1.53 4.48
CA ILE A 123 0.06 -2.95 4.67
C ILE A 123 0.98 -3.83 3.85
N GLU A 124 1.36 -4.97 4.42
CA GLU A 124 2.11 -6.00 3.71
C GLU A 124 1.91 -7.35 4.38
N ASN A 125 1.89 -8.42 3.57
CA ASN A 125 2.06 -9.78 4.06
C ASN A 125 2.95 -10.59 3.11
N MET A 126 4.26 -10.54 3.38
CA MET A 126 5.25 -11.29 2.61
C MET A 126 5.11 -12.81 2.74
N SER A 127 4.45 -13.32 3.79
CA SER A 127 4.22 -14.77 3.93
C SER A 127 3.16 -15.29 2.97
N GLN A 128 2.33 -14.41 2.40
CA GLN A 128 1.28 -14.74 1.44
C GLN A 128 1.68 -14.42 0.00
N THR A 129 2.91 -14.00 -0.25
CA THR A 129 3.38 -13.74 -1.62
C THR A 129 3.29 -15.01 -2.47
N PRO A 130 2.54 -14.98 -3.58
CA PRO A 130 2.36 -16.16 -4.41
C PRO A 130 3.61 -16.47 -5.23
N TYR A 131 3.72 -17.73 -5.64
CA TYR A 131 4.54 -18.07 -6.79
C TYR A 131 3.81 -17.67 -8.07
N ALA A 132 4.55 -17.14 -9.04
CA ALA A 132 4.07 -16.83 -10.37
C ALA A 132 4.79 -17.67 -11.43
N VAL A 133 4.06 -17.96 -12.50
CA VAL A 133 4.60 -18.53 -13.73
C VAL A 133 4.26 -17.58 -14.86
N ARG A 134 5.28 -17.01 -15.50
CA ARG A 134 5.12 -16.03 -16.58
C ARG A 134 5.11 -16.72 -17.95
N ASN A 135 4.63 -16.01 -18.97
CA ASN A 135 4.65 -16.42 -20.39
C ASN A 135 3.83 -17.67 -20.74
N ILE A 136 2.90 -18.09 -19.87
CA ILE A 136 2.04 -19.26 -20.11
C ILE A 136 0.63 -18.91 -20.61
N ARG A 137 0.25 -17.63 -20.63
CA ARG A 137 -1.12 -17.18 -20.94
C ARG A 137 -1.61 -17.65 -22.31
N PHE A 138 -0.71 -17.78 -23.28
CA PHE A 138 -1.01 -18.16 -24.66
C PHE A 138 -0.43 -19.54 -25.03
N GLY A 139 -0.16 -20.38 -24.04
CA GLY A 139 0.43 -21.70 -24.22
C GLY A 139 1.96 -21.70 -24.10
N THR A 140 2.52 -22.90 -24.03
CA THR A 140 3.97 -23.18 -23.97
C THR A 140 4.35 -24.17 -25.06
N ARG A 141 5.64 -24.20 -25.45
CA ARG A 141 6.13 -25.23 -26.36
C ARG A 141 6.15 -26.58 -25.64
N LEU A 142 5.80 -27.64 -26.36
CA LEU A 142 5.86 -29.01 -25.83
C LEU A 142 7.29 -29.32 -25.33
N GLY A 143 7.41 -29.76 -24.08
CA GLY A 143 8.69 -30.10 -23.45
C GLY A 143 9.41 -28.92 -22.77
N GLU A 144 8.88 -27.70 -22.86
CA GLU A 144 9.43 -26.55 -22.15
C GLU A 144 8.92 -26.54 -20.69
N GLY A 145 9.83 -26.62 -19.72
CA GLY A 145 9.49 -26.64 -18.30
C GLY A 145 8.97 -25.29 -17.79
N LEU A 146 8.01 -25.31 -16.87
CA LEU A 146 7.49 -24.09 -16.24
C LEU A 146 8.53 -23.46 -15.32
N LYS A 147 8.89 -22.20 -15.58
CA LYS A 147 9.75 -21.41 -14.71
C LYS A 147 8.89 -20.80 -13.60
N VAL A 148 8.96 -21.39 -12.41
CA VAL A 148 8.27 -20.91 -11.22
C VAL A 148 9.19 -19.93 -10.48
N SER A 149 8.71 -18.70 -10.26
CA SER A 149 9.41 -17.67 -9.47
C SER A 149 8.48 -17.13 -8.39
N ILE A 150 9.04 -16.57 -7.32
CA ILE A 150 8.25 -15.80 -6.35
C ILE A 150 7.84 -14.49 -7.04
N ASP A 151 6.58 -14.08 -6.92
CA ASP A 151 6.10 -12.82 -7.51
C ASP A 151 6.59 -11.58 -6.74
N ILE A 152 7.90 -11.40 -6.73
CA ILE A 152 8.56 -10.15 -6.35
C ILE A 152 8.95 -9.48 -7.65
N ILE A 153 8.08 -8.58 -8.11
CA ILE A 153 8.28 -7.75 -9.32
C ILE A 153 9.68 -7.09 -9.33
N ILE A 154 10.27 -6.84 -8.17
CA ILE A 154 11.55 -6.14 -7.99
C ILE A 154 12.76 -7.03 -8.36
N LEU A 155 12.69 -8.36 -8.22
CA LEU A 155 13.85 -9.24 -8.45
C LEU A 155 14.04 -9.64 -9.92
N GLU A 156 13.00 -9.52 -10.75
CA GLU A 156 13.11 -9.82 -12.19
C GLU A 156 13.82 -8.71 -12.99
N CYS A 157 13.92 -7.49 -12.46
CA CYS A 157 14.69 -6.41 -13.10
C CYS A 157 16.19 -6.72 -13.22
N HIS A 158 16.74 -7.63 -12.41
CA HIS A 158 18.18 -7.97 -12.46
C HIS A 158 18.52 -9.14 -13.39
N ASN A 159 17.54 -9.92 -13.86
CA ASN A 159 17.79 -11.13 -14.65
C ASN A 159 17.57 -10.96 -16.15
N ASN A 160 17.39 -9.71 -16.61
CA ASN A 160 17.27 -9.42 -18.03
C ASN A 160 18.50 -8.60 -18.47
N GLU A 161 19.52 -9.29 -18.99
CA GLU A 161 20.76 -8.69 -19.53
C GLU A 161 20.50 -7.68 -20.68
N ASN A 162 19.25 -7.52 -21.12
CA ASN A 162 18.83 -6.55 -22.14
C ASN A 162 18.14 -5.29 -21.60
N ILE A 163 17.92 -5.14 -20.29
CA ILE A 163 17.41 -3.88 -19.75
C ILE A 163 18.61 -2.99 -19.49
N ARG A 164 18.96 -2.17 -20.49
CA ARG A 164 19.82 -1.00 -20.29
C ARG A 164 19.20 -0.19 -19.15
N SER A 165 19.88 -0.21 -18.01
CA SER A 165 19.63 0.65 -16.86
C SER A 165 19.55 2.10 -17.36
N TYR A 166 18.33 2.62 -17.45
CA TYR A 166 18.13 4.06 -17.41
C TYR A 166 18.42 4.49 -15.97
N SER A 167 19.69 4.79 -15.74
CA SER A 167 20.16 5.46 -14.54
C SER A 167 19.46 6.81 -14.44
N TYR A 168 18.43 6.92 -13.60
CA TYR A 168 18.02 8.22 -13.11
C TYR A 168 19.08 8.69 -12.12
N ILE A 169 20.02 9.49 -12.64
CA ILE A 169 20.95 10.30 -11.87
C ILE A 169 20.11 11.29 -11.04
N TYR A 170 20.24 11.25 -9.72
CA TYR A 170 19.98 12.41 -8.88
C TYR A 170 21.27 12.75 -8.15
N SER A 171 21.90 13.85 -8.59
CA SER A 171 22.92 14.59 -7.85
C SER A 171 22.27 15.27 -6.63
N TYR A 172 23.01 15.21 -5.52
CA TYR A 172 22.87 15.88 -4.20
C TYR A 172 21.55 16.57 -3.84
#